data_AF-A0A7X7RQL2-F1
#
_entry.id   AF-A0A7X7RQL2-F1
#
_cell.length_a   1.000
_cell.length_b   1.000
_cell.length_c   1.000
_cell.angle_alpha   90.00
_cell.angle_beta   90.00
_cell.angle_gamma   90.00
#
_symmetry.space_group_name_H-M   'P 1'
#
loop_
_entity.id
_entity.type
_entity.pdbx_description
1 polymer ?
#
loop_
_entity_poly.entity_id
_entity_poly.type
_entity_poly.pdbx_seq_one_letter_code
_entity_poly.pdbx_strand_id
1 'polypeptide(L)' 'MTNIILPMAGAGKRFSDAGYRLSKPALPVYDRRTKSMLPMVVCAVKDLPFLEKDGDNLLLI' A
#
# COMPACT_ATOMS: atom_id res chain seq x y z
N MET A 1 -7.16 21.27 -4.07
CA MET A 1 -7.09 20.09 -3.19
C MET A 1 -7.09 18.87 -4.09
N THR A 2 -6.09 18.00 -3.96
CA THR A 2 -5.92 16.82 -4.83
C THR A 2 -6.42 15.61 -4.06
N ASN A 3 -7.44 14.94 -4.59
CA ASN A 3 -7.92 13.67 -4.02
C ASN A 3 -7.15 12.51 -4.64
N ILE A 4 -6.69 11.59 -3.79
CA ILE A 4 -5.89 10.43 -4.19
C ILE A 4 -6.72 9.17 -3.93
N ILE A 5 -6.78 8.29 -4.92
CA ILE A 5 -7.39 6.96 -4.80
C ILE A 5 -6.29 5.92 -4.95
N LEU A 6 -6.15 5.05 -3.95
CA LEU A 6 -5.22 3.92 -3.99
C LEU A 6 -6.01 2.60 -4.07
N PRO A 7 -6.05 1.95 -5.24
CA PRO A 7 -6.72 0.67 -5.38
C PRO A 7 -5.95 -0.44 -4.64
N MET A 8 -6.64 -1.05 -3.69
CA MET A 8 -6.29 -2.25 -2.94
C MET A 8 -6.99 -3.49 -3.49
N ALA A 9 -7.97 -3.32 -4.39
CA ALA A 9 -8.67 -4.41 -5.05
C ALA A 9 -7.77 -5.28 -5.96
N GLY A 10 -8.15 -6.54 -6.11
CA GLY A 10 -7.52 -7.51 -7.01
C GLY A 10 -7.06 -8.77 -6.29
N ALA A 11 -7.37 -9.93 -6.87
CA ALA A 11 -7.10 -11.24 -6.27
C ALA A 11 -5.60 -11.56 -6.06
N GLY A 12 -4.71 -10.76 -6.66
CA GLY A 12 -3.27 -11.01 -6.56
C GLY A 12 -2.88 -12.39 -7.11
N LYS A 13 -3.54 -12.87 -8.18
CA LYS A 13 -3.43 -14.27 -8.64
C LYS A 13 -1.99 -14.77 -8.82
N ARG A 14 -1.08 -13.95 -9.36
CA ARG A 14 0.35 -14.32 -9.44
C ARG A 14 1.02 -14.51 -8.08
N PHE A 15 0.60 -13.76 -7.07
CA PHE A 15 1.07 -13.92 -5.69
C PHE A 15 0.41 -15.15 -5.04
N SER A 16 -0.90 -15.37 -5.22
CA SER A 16 -1.53 -16.59 -4.69
C SER A 16 -0.94 -17.85 -5.31
N ASP A 17 -0.73 -17.85 -6.63
CA ASP A 17 -0.12 -18.96 -7.39
C ASP A 17 1.33 -19.23 -6.92
N ALA A 18 2.03 -18.21 -6.41
CA ALA A 18 3.36 -18.32 -5.81
C ALA A 18 3.33 -18.72 -4.32
N GLY A 19 2.16 -18.98 -3.74
CA GLY A 19 1.99 -19.46 -2.37
C GLY A 19 1.86 -18.38 -1.30
N TYR A 20 1.75 -17.10 -1.68
CA TYR A 20 1.50 -16.03 -0.72
C TYR A 20 0.08 -16.12 -0.14
N ARG A 21 -0.01 -16.07 1.20
CA ARG A 21 -1.28 -16.18 1.93
C ARG A 21 -1.96 -14.84 2.21
N LEU A 22 -1.17 -13.78 2.31
CA LEU A 22 -1.69 -12.43 2.50
C LEU A 22 -2.04 -11.82 1.15
N SER A 23 -3.10 -11.02 1.11
CA SER A 23 -3.43 -10.21 -0.06
C SER A 23 -2.25 -9.30 -0.41
N LYS A 24 -2.03 -9.05 -1.71
CA LYS A 24 -0.89 -8.26 -2.20
C LYS A 24 -0.65 -6.95 -1.42
N PRO A 25 -1.65 -6.10 -1.12
CA PRO A 25 -1.42 -4.85 -0.38
C PRO A 25 -0.94 -5.05 1.06
N ALA A 26 -1.24 -6.20 1.67
CA ALA A 26 -0.89 -6.55 3.04
C ALA A 26 0.46 -7.28 3.16
N LEU A 27 1.12 -7.61 2.05
CA LEU A 27 2.41 -8.27 2.08
C LEU A 27 3.46 -7.37 2.75
N PRO A 28 4.26 -7.91 3.69
CA PRO A 28 5.30 -7.14 4.34
C PRO A 28 6.46 -6.89 3.36
N VAL A 29 6.88 -5.64 3.24
CA VAL A 29 8.00 -5.19 2.41
C VAL A 29 8.89 -4.23 3.20
N TYR A 30 10.15 -4.06 2.78
CA TYR A 30 11.05 -3.11 3.42
C TYR A 30 10.65 -1.66 3.13
N ASP A 31 10.42 -0.88 4.19
CA ASP A 31 10.29 0.57 4.10
C ASP A 31 11.64 1.18 3.75
N ARG A 32 11.70 1.99 2.69
CA ARG A 32 12.97 2.54 2.18
C ARG A 32 13.64 3.51 3.16
N ARG A 33 12.86 4.14 4.06
CA ARG A 33 13.27 5.20 4.98
C ARG A 33 13.71 4.62 6.32
N THR A 34 12.92 3.72 6.90
CA THR A 34 13.16 3.14 8.23
C THR A 34 13.85 1.77 8.19
N LYS A 35 13.91 1.12 7.01
CA LYS A 35 14.41 -0.25 6.82
C LYS A 35 13.64 -1.32 7.61
N SER A 36 12.49 -0.97 8.19
CA SER A 36 11.60 -1.91 8.87
C SER A 36 10.63 -2.56 7.88
N MET A 37 10.10 -3.72 8.21
CA MET A 37 9.06 -4.38 7.42
C MET A 37 7.69 -3.74 7.71
N LEU A 38 7.01 -3.26 6.68
CA LEU A 38 5.66 -2.70 6.76
C LEU A 38 4.79 -3.28 5.63
N PRO A 39 3.45 -3.27 5.74
CA PRO A 39 2.59 -3.64 4.63
C PRO A 39 2.89 -2.82 3.37
N MET A 40 2.85 -3.45 2.20
CA MET A 40 3.08 -2.81 0.90
C MET A 40 2.27 -1.52 0.74
N VAL A 41 1.00 -1.53 1.15
CA VAL A 41 0.11 -0.35 1.08
C VAL A 41 0.60 0.80 1.96
N VAL A 42 1.16 0.52 3.14
CA VAL A 42 1.69 1.56 4.03
C VAL A 42 2.91 2.23 3.41
N CYS A 43 3.82 1.44 2.84
CA CYS A 43 4.96 1.97 2.11
C CYS A 43 4.51 2.82 0.90
N ALA A 44 3.52 2.34 0.14
CA ALA A 44 2.97 3.07 -0.99
C ALA A 44 2.36 4.42 -0.56
N VAL A 45 1.56 4.44 0.50
CA VAL A 45 0.95 5.67 1.04
C VAL A 45 2.01 6.67 1.49
N LYS A 46 3.06 6.21 2.18
CA LYS A 46 4.17 7.06 2.62
C LYS A 46 4.89 7.75 1.46
N ASP A 47 4.85 7.18 0.26
CA ASP A 47 5.52 7.70 -0.94
C ASP A 47 4.62 8.59 -1.81
N LEU A 48 3.35 8.80 -1.42
CA LEU A 48 2.43 9.67 -2.14
C LEU A 48 2.83 11.15 -1.95
N PRO A 49 3.12 11.88 -3.04
CA PRO A 49 3.24 13.33 -2.95
C PRO A 49 1.85 13.94 -2.68
N PHE A 50 1.82 15.08 -2.00
CA PHE A 50 0.58 15.83 -1.71
C PHE A 50 -0.43 15.11 -0.80
N LEU A 51 0.01 14.06 -0.09
CA LEU A 51 -0.78 13.47 1.00
C LEU A 51 -0.91 14.49 2.15
N GLU A 52 -2.13 14.76 2.58
CA GLU A 52 -2.39 15.63 3.71
C GLU A 52 -2.04 14.93 5.03
N LYS A 53 -1.69 15.70 6.08
CA LYS A 53 -1.11 15.16 7.33
C LYS A 53 -1.98 14.09 7.99
N ASP A 54 -3.29 14.23 7.88
CA ASP A 54 -4.27 13.33 8.49
C ASP A 54 -4.81 12.27 7.50
N GLY A 55 -4.39 12.34 6.24
CA GLY A 55 -4.85 11.44 5.18
C GLY A 55 -6.25 11.76 4.65
N ASP A 56 -6.79 12.95 4.95
CA ASP A 56 -8.14 13.38 4.57
C ASP A 56 -8.41 13.33 3.06
N ASN A 57 -7.36 13.46 2.25
CA ASN A 57 -7.43 13.41 0.80
C ASN A 57 -7.12 12.03 0.19
N LEU A 58 -7.06 10.97 1.00
CA LEU A 58 -6.76 9.60 0.57
C LEU A 58 -7.95 8.67 0.76
N LEU A 59 -8.35 8.02 -0.34
CA LEU A 59 -9.32 6.93 -0.32
C LEU A 59 -8.64 5.61 -0.72
N LEU A 60 -8.77 4.60 0.14
CA LEU A 60 -8.33 3.23 -0.12
C LEU A 60 -9.54 2.40 -0.59
N ILE A 61 -9.51 1.82 -1.80
CA ILE A 61 -10.64 1.06 -2.38
C ILE A 61 -10.28 -0.34 -2.85
#